data_AF-A0A1Y3XWK5-F1
#
_entry.id   AF-A0A1Y3XWK5-F1
#
_cell.length_a   1.000
_cell.length_b   1.000
_cell.length_c   1.000
_cell.angle_alpha   90.00
_cell.angle_beta   90.00
_cell.angle_gamma   90.00
#
_symmetry.space_group_name_H-M   'P 1'
#
loop_
_entity.id
_entity.type
_entity.pdbx_description
1 polymer ?
#
loop_
_entity_poly.entity_id
_entity_poly.type
_entity_poly.pdbx_seq_one_letter_code
_entity_poly.pdbx_strand_id
1 'polypeptide(L)'
;MWLVKLPFKLIAVVLMLVVGTIGVLLKITSGLSHVALGLLMFLLFISGVIAAFQGNWPMVGGVFVAEVICFAASLAASLLVEVVDGIFGGLVDFIYS
;
A
#
# COMPACT_ATOMS: atom_id res chain seq x y z
N MET A 1 7.32 -3.56 40.28
CA MET A 1 7.68 -3.32 38.87
C MET A 1 6.52 -3.54 37.88
N TRP A 2 5.44 -4.25 38.24
CA TRP A 2 4.29 -4.51 37.36
C TRP A 2 3.31 -3.31 37.25
N LEU A 3 3.04 -2.60 38.35
CA LEU A 3 2.13 -1.44 38.37
C LEU A 3 2.61 -0.23 37.54
N VAL A 4 3.92 -0.05 37.35
CA VAL A 4 4.46 1.07 36.57
C VAL A 4 4.27 0.84 35.07
N LYS A 5 4.21 -0.41 34.61
CA LYS A 5 3.96 -0.76 33.20
C LYS A 5 2.46 -0.73 32.82
N LEU A 6 1.56 -0.85 33.80
CA LEU A 6 0.11 -0.84 33.59
C LEU A 6 -0.41 0.40 32.83
N PRO A 7 -0.03 1.65 33.18
CA PRO A 7 -0.48 2.83 32.43
C PRO A 7 0.04 2.83 30.99
N PHE A 8 1.27 2.38 30.76
CA PHE A 8 1.83 2.28 29.40
C PHE A 8 1.15 1.19 28.57
N LYS A 9 0.74 0.06 29.17
CA LYS A 9 -0.07 -0.96 28.49
C LYS A 9 -1.45 -0.42 28.11
N LEU A 10 -2.08 0.39 28.96
CA LEU A 10 -3.36 1.01 28.64
C LEU A 10 -3.24 1.95 27.43
N ILE A 11 -2.18 2.77 27.38
CA ILE A 11 -1.89 3.66 26.25
C ILE A 11 -1.61 2.85 24.98
N ALA A 12 -0.85 1.76 25.07
CA ALA A 12 -0.57 0.88 23.95
C ALA A 12 -1.85 0.23 23.38
N VAL A 13 -2.81 -0.16 24.21
CA VAL A 13 -4.11 -0.69 23.76
C VAL A 13 -4.89 0.37 22.98
N VAL A 14 -4.90 1.62 23.44
CA VAL A 14 -5.55 2.73 22.70
C VAL A 14 -4.85 2.96 21.36
N LEU A 15 -3.51 2.97 21.35
CA LEU A 15 -2.74 3.09 20.10
C LEU A 15 -3.01 1.93 19.14
N MET A 16 -3.18 0.70 19.65
CA MET A 16 -3.48 -0.49 18.86
C MET A 16 -4.85 -0.36 18.18
N LEU A 17 -5.84 0.19 18.87
CA LEU A 17 -7.16 0.46 18.27
C LEU A 17 -7.07 1.45 17.11
N VAL A 18 -6.30 2.54 17.29
CA VAL A 18 -6.09 3.56 16.25
C VAL A 18 -5.33 3.00 15.06
N VAL A 19 -4.19 2.34 15.29
CA VAL A 19 -3.36 1.74 14.24
C VAL A 19 -4.11 0.62 13.53
N GLY A 20 -4.86 -0.21 14.24
CA GLY A 20 -5.70 -1.26 13.64
C GLY A 20 -6.80 -0.69 12.75
N THR A 21 -7.47 0.38 13.18
CA THR A 21 -8.50 1.05 12.36
C THR A 21 -7.90 1.62 11.08
N ILE A 22 -6.75 2.31 11.20
CA ILE A 22 -6.01 2.85 10.06
C ILE A 22 -5.53 1.73 9.14
N GLY A 23 -5.03 0.61 9.69
CA GLY A 23 -4.57 -0.53 8.93
C GLY A 23 -5.68 -1.20 8.13
N VAL A 24 -6.88 -1.36 8.70
CA VAL A 24 -8.04 -1.88 7.97
C VAL A 24 -8.46 -0.95 6.84
N LEU A 25 -8.54 0.36 7.11
CA LEU A 25 -8.81 1.38 6.09
C LEU A 25 -7.78 1.33 4.96
N LEU A 26 -6.49 1.30 5.29
CA LEU A 26 -5.40 1.22 4.32
C LEU A 26 -5.47 -0.06 3.48
N LYS A 27 -5.82 -1.21 4.06
CA LYS A 27 -5.99 -2.48 3.33
C LYS A 27 -7.15 -2.44 2.33
N ILE A 28 -8.27 -1.82 2.72
CA ILE A 28 -9.42 -1.65 1.82
C ILE A 28 -9.06 -0.69 0.69
N THR A 29 -8.45 0.46 1.02
CA THR A 29 -8.04 1.45 0.03
C THR A 29 -6.96 0.90 -0.89
N SER A 30 -5.97 0.18 -0.38
CA SER A 30 -4.91 -0.43 -1.18
C SER A 30 -5.47 -1.52 -2.10
N GLY A 31 -6.35 -2.39 -1.61
CA GLY A 31 -7.03 -3.39 -2.42
C GLY A 31 -7.83 -2.78 -3.58
N LEU A 32 -8.61 -1.73 -3.30
CA LEU A 32 -9.34 -1.00 -4.35
C LEU A 32 -8.39 -0.29 -5.32
N SER A 33 -7.29 0.29 -4.81
CA SER A 33 -6.29 0.96 -5.64
C SER A 33 -5.57 -0.01 -6.56
N HIS A 34 -5.29 -1.25 -6.12
CA HIS A 34 -4.67 -2.27 -6.97
C HIS A 34 -5.59 -2.69 -8.11
N VAL A 35 -6.90 -2.80 -7.87
CA VAL A 35 -7.88 -3.08 -8.93
C VAL A 35 -7.94 -1.94 -9.94
N ALA A 36 -8.02 -0.70 -9.46
CA ALA A 36 -8.05 0.48 -10.33
C ALA A 36 -6.75 0.65 -11.13
N LEU A 37 -5.60 0.53 -10.48
CA LEU A 37 -4.27 0.62 -11.11
C LEU A 37 -4.03 -0.53 -12.07
N GLY A 38 -4.45 -1.75 -11.74
CA GLY A 38 -4.34 -2.90 -12.64
C GLY A 38 -5.17 -2.72 -13.91
N LEU A 39 -6.39 -2.17 -13.80
CA LEU A 39 -7.21 -1.85 -14.97
C LEU A 39 -6.59 -0.74 -15.82
N LEU A 40 -6.04 0.29 -15.17
CA LEU A 40 -5.35 1.39 -15.83
C LEU A 40 -4.11 0.88 -16.57
N MET A 41 -3.31 0.01 -15.94
CA MET A 41 -2.15 -0.60 -16.57
C MET A 41 -2.52 -1.43 -17.79
N PHE A 42 -3.61 -2.19 -17.70
CA PHE A 42 -4.10 -2.97 -18.83
C PHE A 42 -4.48 -2.08 -20.03
N LEU A 43 -5.13 -0.95 -19.78
CA LEU A 43 -5.46 0.03 -20.83
C LEU A 43 -4.22 0.69 -21.41
N LEU A 44 -3.26 1.08 -20.56
CA LEU A 44 -1.97 1.61 -20.99
C LEU A 44 -1.25 0.59 -21.89
N PHE A 45 -1.16 -0.67 -21.46
CA PHE A 45 -0.57 -1.73 -22.25
C PHE A 45 -1.21 -1.88 -23.64
N ILE A 46 -2.55 -1.92 -23.72
CA ILE A 46 -3.26 -1.95 -25.01
C ILE A 46 -2.90 -0.73 -25.88
N SER A 47 -2.89 0.47 -25.28
CA SER A 47 -2.53 1.69 -26.00
C SER A 47 -1.08 1.68 -26.51
N GLY A 48 -0.16 1.09 -25.75
CA GLY A 48 1.23 0.90 -26.15
C GLY A 48 1.37 -0.06 -27.31
N VAL A 49 0.64 -1.18 -27.29
CA VAL A 49 0.60 -2.15 -28.40
C VAL A 49 0.08 -1.48 -29.68
N ILE A 50 -1.02 -0.73 -29.60
CA ILE A 50 -1.58 0.00 -30.74
C ILE A 50 -0.56 1.03 -31.27
N ALA A 51 0.07 1.82 -30.39
CA ALA A 51 1.07 2.80 -30.79
C ALA A 51 2.30 2.16 -31.46
N ALA A 52 2.70 0.96 -31.02
CA ALA A 52 3.77 0.19 -31.64
C ALA A 52 3.42 -0.25 -33.07
N PHE A 53 2.18 -0.74 -33.29
CA PHE A 53 1.69 -1.06 -34.64
C PHE A 53 1.58 0.16 -35.55
N GLN A 54 1.33 1.35 -34.99
CA GLN A 54 1.32 2.61 -35.72
C GLN A 54 2.73 3.19 -35.98
N GLY A 55 3.80 2.53 -35.48
CA GLY A 55 5.17 3.02 -35.59
C GLY A 55 5.47 4.27 -34.77
N ASN A 56 4.60 4.66 -33.84
CA ASN A 56 4.73 5.84 -33.00
C ASN A 56 5.57 5.53 -31.74
N TRP A 57 6.86 5.29 -31.94
CA TRP A 57 7.81 4.94 -30.89
C TRP A 57 7.89 5.93 -29.72
N PRO A 58 7.81 7.26 -29.91
CA PRO A 58 7.76 8.20 -28.79
C PRO A 58 6.57 7.96 -27.85
N MET A 59 5.40 7.64 -28.42
CA MET A 59 4.20 7.36 -27.63
C MET A 59 4.32 6.02 -26.89
N VAL A 60 4.92 4.99 -27.51
CA VAL A 60 5.24 3.72 -26.84
C VAL A 60 6.14 3.95 -25.62
N GLY A 61 7.18 4.78 -25.78
CA GLY A 61 8.06 5.16 -24.68
C GLY A 61 7.32 5.89 -23.54
N GLY A 62 6.43 6.83 -23.88
CA GLY A 62 5.61 7.53 -22.89
C GLY A 62 4.67 6.61 -22.11
N VAL A 63 4.01 5.67 -22.80
CA VAL A 63 3.15 4.65 -22.18
C VAL A 63 3.96 3.75 -21.26
N PHE A 64 5.16 3.34 -21.67
CA PHE A 64 6.04 2.53 -20.83
C PHE A 64 6.48 3.26 -19.55
N VAL A 65 6.80 4.55 -19.63
CA VAL A 65 7.10 5.35 -18.43
C VAL A 65 5.89 5.43 -17.50
N ALA A 66 4.69 5.61 -18.05
CA ALA A 66 3.46 5.64 -17.26
C ALA A 66 3.19 4.30 -16.55
N GLU A 67 3.43 3.16 -17.23
CA GLU A 67 3.37 1.81 -16.63
C GLU A 67 4.29 1.68 -15.42
N VAL A 68 5.56 2.08 -15.56
CA VAL A 68 6.55 2.00 -14.48
C VAL A 68 6.13 2.85 -13.29
N ILE A 69 5.57 4.05 -13.52
CA ILE A 69 5.07 4.92 -12.45
C ILE A 69 3.89 4.26 -11.72
N CYS A 70 2.94 3.68 -12.46
CA CYS A 70 1.80 2.99 -11.85
C CYS A 70 2.25 1.77 -11.04
N PHE A 71 3.29 1.07 -11.50
CA PHE A 71 3.86 -0.07 -10.79
C PHE A 71 4.55 0.36 -9.49
N ALA A 72 5.36 1.42 -9.55
CA ALA A 72 5.98 2.01 -8.36
C ALA A 72 4.93 2.48 -7.33
N ALA A 73 3.85 3.11 -7.78
CA ALA A 73 2.75 3.52 -6.91
C ALA A 73 2.05 2.33 -6.25
N SER A 74 1.83 1.24 -7.00
CA SER A 74 1.25 0.00 -6.47
C SER A 74 2.14 -0.63 -5.40
N LEU A 75 3.47 -0.68 -5.64
CA LEU A 75 4.43 -1.17 -4.66
C LEU A 75 4.47 -0.31 -3.40
N ALA A 76 4.45 1.01 -3.55
CA ALA A 76 4.43 1.94 -2.41
C ALA A 76 3.17 1.73 -1.54
N ALA A 77 2.01 1.51 -2.16
CA ALA A 77 0.77 1.21 -1.44
C ALA A 77 0.88 -0.11 -0.65
N SER A 78 1.46 -1.17 -1.25
CA SER A 78 1.68 -2.44 -0.54
C SER A 78 2.66 -2.32 0.63
N LEU A 79 3.75 -1.57 0.47
CA LEU A 79 4.73 -1.34 1.53
C LEU A 79 4.13 -0.58 2.71
N LEU A 80 3.27 0.40 2.45
CA LEU A 80 2.57 1.12 3.52
C LEU A 80 1.70 0.20 4.37
N VAL A 81 1.02 -0.77 3.76
CA VAL A 81 0.22 -1.77 4.50
C VAL A 81 1.12 -2.63 5.37
N GLU A 82 2.24 -3.11 4.82
CA GLU A 82 3.19 -3.96 5.53
C GLU A 82 3.84 -3.24 6.72
N VAL A 83 4.20 -1.96 6.56
CA VAL A 83 4.72 -1.13 7.65
C VAL A 83 3.69 -0.98 8.78
N VAL A 84 2.42 -0.75 8.44
CA VAL A 84 1.35 -0.61 9.44
C VAL A 84 1.09 -1.93 10.17
N ASP A 85 1.11 -3.06 9.46
CA ASP A 85 1.01 -4.39 10.07
C ASP A 85 2.22 -4.68 10.98
N GLY A 86 3.43 -4.27 10.59
CA GLY A 86 4.63 -4.39 11.41
C GLY A 86 4.56 -3.57 12.71
N ILE A 87 4.06 -2.33 12.64
CA ILE A 87 3.82 -1.48 13.82
C ILE A 87 2.77 -2.13 14.73
N PHE A 88 1.67 -2.63 14.16
CA PHE A 88 0.63 -3.31 14.91
C PHE A 88 1.16 -4.57 15.61
N GLY A 89 1.97 -5.39 14.92
CA GLY A 89 2.62 -6.57 15.49
C GLY A 89 3.56 -6.25 16.64
N GLY A 90 4.40 -5.21 16.50
CA GLY A 90 5.29 -4.76 17.59
C GLY A 90 4.53 -4.24 18.81
N LEU A 91 3.37 -3.63 18.59
CA LEU A 91 2.51 -3.14 19.66
C LEU A 91 1.81 -4.28 20.41
N VAL A 92 1.39 -5.33 19.70
CA VAL A 92 0.88 -6.58 20.30
C VAL A 92 1.94 -7.22 21.18
N ASP A 93 3.17 -7.36 20.67
CA ASP A 93 4.28 -7.95 21.42
C ASP A 93 4.58 -7.15 22.71
N PHE A 94 4.56 -5.82 22.65
CA PHE A 94 4.72 -4.95 23.82
C PHE A 94 3.60 -5.12 24.87
N ILE A 95 2.36 -5.38 24.45
CA ILE A 95 1.23 -5.61 25.36
C ILE A 95 1.34 -6.96 26.07
N TYR A 96 1.80 -8.01 25.36
CA TYR A 96 1.92 -9.36 25.91
C TYR A 96 3.25 -9.66 26.60
N SER A 97 4.29 -8.84 26.40
CA SER A 97 5.56 -8.84 27.16
C SER A 97 5.43 -8.33 28.59
#